data_AF-A0A7X9QEN1-F1
#
_entry.id   AF-A0A7X9QEN1-F1
#
_cell.length_a   1.000
_cell.length_b   1.000
_cell.length_c   1.000
_cell.angle_alpha   90.00
_cell.angle_beta   90.00
_cell.angle_gamma   90.00
#
_symmetry.space_group_name_H-M   'P 1'
#
loop_
_entity.id
_entity.type
_entity.pdbx_description
1 polymer ?
#
loop_
_entity_poly.entity_id
_entity_poly.type
_entity_poly.pdbx_seq_one_letter_code
_entity_poly.pdbx_strand_id
1 'polypeptide(L)'
;MTWQRWDDALAAYYEEHAEVLLDAEAHGPSYLALGPERLGEPVGATGVHARIRPVRQVLRDPDDNRDWVVDAIVDCDATDEVGELVLAVTAAYRLDG
;
A
#
# COMPACT_ATOMS: atom_id res chain seq x y z
N MET A 1 8.92 -5.88 -0.84
CA MET A 1 9.69 -4.68 -0.43
C MET A 1 10.66 -5.06 0.68
N THR A 2 11.80 -4.38 0.82
CA THR A 2 12.71 -4.59 1.97
C THR A 2 12.39 -3.61 3.09
N TRP A 3 12.77 -3.95 4.32
CA TRP A 3 12.63 -3.03 5.47
C TRP A 3 13.39 -1.71 5.24
N GLN A 4 14.61 -1.77 4.68
CA GLN A 4 15.39 -0.56 4.40
C GLN A 4 14.65 0.42 3.48
N ARG A 5 14.02 -0.06 2.40
CA ARG A 5 13.28 0.81 1.47
C ARG A 5 12.06 1.46 2.12
N TRP A 6 11.44 0.76 3.06
CA TRP A 6 10.34 1.30 3.85
C TRP A 6 10.82 2.37 4.82
N ASP A 7 11.91 2.10 5.53
CA ASP A 7 12.53 3.03 6.48
C ASP A 7 12.99 4.31 5.77
N ASP A 8 13.65 4.20 4.61
CA ASP A 8 14.08 5.34 3.79
C ASP A 8 12.90 6.21 3.35
N ALA A 9 11.78 5.59 2.93
CA ALA A 9 10.58 6.31 2.51
C ALA A 9 9.91 7.05 3.69
N LEU A 10 9.83 6.41 4.86
CA LEU A 10 9.32 7.05 6.06
C LEU A 10 10.24 8.19 6.54
N ALA A 11 11.55 7.99 6.51
CA ALA A 11 12.50 9.03 6.87
C ALA A 11 12.32 10.28 5.97
N ALA A 12 12.21 10.08 4.66
CA ALA A 12 11.95 11.18 3.71
C ALA A 12 10.60 11.86 3.97
N TYR A 13 9.54 11.12 4.32
CA TYR A 13 8.26 11.73 4.71
C TYR A 13 8.41 12.65 5.93
N TYR A 14 9.13 12.18 6.95
CA TYR A 14 9.31 12.92 8.19
C TYR A 14 10.31 14.09 8.08
N GLU A 15 11.10 14.17 7.02
CA GLU A 15 11.87 15.38 6.69
C GLU A 15 10.94 16.55 6.29
N GLU A 16 9.78 16.23 5.69
CA GLU A 16 8.83 17.21 5.17
C GLU A 16 7.65 17.46 6.12
N HIS A 17 7.14 16.40 6.77
CA HIS A 17 5.92 16.46 7.59
C HIS A 17 6.17 15.92 9.01
N ALA A 18 5.68 16.64 10.03
CA ALA A 18 5.93 16.28 11.43
C ALA A 18 5.06 15.11 11.93
N GLU A 19 3.97 14.80 11.24
CA GLU A 19 3.03 13.74 11.63
C GLU A 19 2.38 13.09 10.42
N VAL A 20 1.95 11.83 10.57
CA VAL A 20 1.08 11.12 9.63
C VAL A 20 -0.34 11.20 10.16
N LEU A 21 -1.27 11.72 9.37
CA LEU A 21 -2.69 11.76 9.75
C LEU A 21 -3.31 10.36 9.64
N LEU A 22 -4.03 9.95 10.68
CA LEU A 22 -4.67 8.62 10.82
C LEU A 22 -6.16 8.72 11.18
N ASP A 23 -6.76 9.88 10.91
CA ASP A 23 -8.19 10.09 11.14
C ASP A 23 -9.06 9.31 10.12
N ALA A 24 -10.37 9.36 10.31
CA ALA A 24 -11.31 8.66 9.44
C ALA A 24 -11.26 9.14 7.98
N GLU A 25 -10.84 10.39 7.74
CA GLU A 25 -10.72 10.94 6.39
C GLU A 25 -9.45 10.45 5.70
N ALA A 26 -8.32 10.40 6.42
CA ALA A 26 -7.05 9.86 5.93
C ALA A 26 -7.16 8.38 5.52
N HIS A 27 -8.07 7.62 6.13
CA HIS A 27 -8.40 6.24 5.75
C HIS A 27 -9.64 6.13 4.85
N GLY A 28 -10.19 7.26 4.42
CA GLY A 28 -11.38 7.33 3.59
C GLY A 28 -11.14 6.89 2.14
N PRO A 29 -12.22 6.68 1.38
CA PRO A 29 -12.15 6.21 0.00
C PRO A 29 -11.45 7.18 -0.97
N SER A 30 -11.28 8.44 -0.60
CA SER A 30 -10.51 9.43 -1.37
C SER A 30 -9.02 9.11 -1.43
N TYR A 31 -8.50 8.35 -0.46
CA TYR A 31 -7.08 8.01 -0.32
C TYR A 31 -6.79 6.52 -0.56
N LEU A 32 -7.81 5.73 -0.91
CA LEU A 32 -7.68 4.29 -1.13
C LEU A 32 -8.20 3.92 -2.52
N ALA A 33 -7.32 3.36 -3.34
CA ALA A 33 -7.67 2.80 -4.63
C ALA A 33 -7.50 1.28 -4.62
N LEU A 34 -8.58 0.58 -4.98
CA LEU A 34 -8.59 -0.86 -5.20
C LEU A 34 -8.62 -1.11 -6.70
N GLY A 35 -7.57 -1.74 -7.23
CA GLY A 35 -7.55 -2.14 -8.63
C GLY A 35 -8.41 -3.39 -8.89
N PRO A 36 -8.58 -3.77 -10.17
CA PRO A 36 -9.33 -4.96 -10.53
C PRO A 36 -8.61 -6.21 -10.01
N GLU A 37 -9.40 -7.21 -9.64
CA GLU A 37 -8.89 -8.56 -9.40
C GLU A 37 -8.41 -9.18 -10.70
N ARG A 38 -7.28 -9.88 -10.64
CA ARG A 38 -6.68 -10.58 -11.77
C ARG A 38 -5.95 -11.82 -11.29
N LEU A 39 -5.78 -12.80 -12.18
CA LEU A 39 -4.86 -13.91 -11.91
C LEU A 39 -3.41 -13.42 -11.99
N GLY A 40 -2.58 -13.88 -11.06
CA GLY A 40 -1.15 -13.59 -11.04
C GLY A 40 -0.45 -14.34 -9.91
N GLU A 41 0.86 -14.14 -9.78
CA GLU A 41 1.62 -14.71 -8.67
C GLU A 41 1.54 -13.77 -7.45
N PRO A 42 1.10 -14.27 -6.28
CA PRO A 42 1.20 -13.54 -5.02
C PRO A 42 2.65 -13.18 -4.68
N VAL A 43 2.83 -12.08 -3.95
CA VAL A 43 4.16 -11.63 -3.54
C VAL A 43 4.78 -12.66 -2.59
N GLY A 44 5.97 -13.16 -2.94
CA GLY A 44 6.69 -14.16 -2.15
C GLY A 44 6.31 -15.61 -2.47
N ALA A 45 5.31 -15.84 -3.31
CA ALA A 45 5.05 -17.15 -3.91
C ALA A 45 5.86 -17.28 -5.23
N THR A 46 6.19 -18.51 -5.62
CA THR A 46 6.88 -18.79 -6.89
C THR A 46 6.24 -20.00 -7.56
N GLY A 47 5.79 -19.83 -8.81
CA GLY A 47 5.13 -20.89 -9.57
C GLY A 47 3.70 -21.20 -9.11
N VAL A 48 3.12 -20.35 -8.26
CA VAL A 48 1.72 -20.45 -7.80
C VAL A 48 0.95 -19.25 -8.34
N HIS A 49 -0.21 -19.50 -8.92
CA HIS A 49 -1.11 -18.46 -9.40
C HIS A 49 -2.37 -18.42 -8.53
N ALA A 50 -2.77 -17.22 -8.15
CA ALA A 50 -3.97 -16.95 -7.36
C ALA A 50 -4.67 -15.70 -7.89
N ARG A 51 -5.89 -15.46 -7.42
CA ARG A 51 -6.56 -14.17 -7.60
C ARG A 51 -5.86 -13.14 -6.73
N ILE A 52 -5.31 -12.11 -7.38
CA ILE A 52 -4.62 -11.01 -6.71
C ILE A 52 -5.29 -9.68 -7.04
N ARG A 53 -5.22 -8.74 -6.09
CA ARG A 53 -5.73 -7.38 -6.27
C ARG A 53 -4.68 -6.35 -5.89
N PRO A 54 -4.31 -5.42 -6.80
CA PRO A 54 -3.46 -4.30 -6.42
C PRO A 54 -4.24 -3.29 -5.58
N VAL A 55 -3.58 -2.78 -4.56
CA VAL A 55 -4.10 -1.77 -3.64
C VAL A 55 -3.11 -0.62 -3.60
N ARG A 56 -3.62 0.60 -3.65
CA ARG A 56 -2.84 1.83 -3.48
C ARG A 56 -3.47 2.66 -2.38
N GLN A 57 -2.68 3.03 -1.39
CA GLN A 57 -3.04 4.01 -0.38
C GLN A 57 -2.19 5.26 -0.57
N VAL A 58 -2.85 6.41 -0.69
CA VAL A 58 -2.19 7.72 -0.64
C VAL A 58 -2.19 8.14 0.83
N LEU A 59 -1.05 8.57 1.37
CA LEU A 59 -1.01 9.14 2.71
C LEU A 59 -1.51 10.57 2.67
N ARG A 60 -2.45 10.88 3.55
CA ARG A 60 -2.90 12.25 3.76
C ARG A 60 -1.89 12.97 4.64
N ASP A 61 -1.04 13.78 4.03
CA ASP A 61 -0.18 14.70 4.76
C ASP A 61 -0.98 15.91 5.32
N PRO A 62 -0.42 16.68 6.27
CA PRO A 62 -1.08 17.84 6.86
C PRO A 62 -1.53 18.92 5.86
N ASP A 63 -0.87 19.02 4.71
CA ASP A 63 -1.15 20.00 3.66
C ASP A 63 -2.07 19.42 2.55
N ASP A 64 -2.44 18.14 2.64
CA ASP A 64 -3.18 17.35 1.64
C ASP A 64 -2.56 17.40 0.23
N ASN A 65 -1.23 17.29 0.12
CA ASN A 65 -0.51 17.29 -1.15
C ASN A 65 -0.73 16.02 -1.98
N ARG A 66 -1.02 14.88 -1.32
CA ARG A 66 -1.36 13.58 -1.97
C ARG A 66 -0.25 12.99 -2.82
N ASP A 67 0.98 13.30 -2.48
CA ASP A 67 2.18 12.85 -3.16
C ASP A 67 2.77 11.60 -2.50
N TRP A 68 2.47 11.27 -1.25
CA TRP A 68 2.99 10.06 -0.61
C TRP A 68 2.12 8.83 -0.85
N VAL A 69 2.72 7.72 -1.29
CA VAL A 69 2.00 6.51 -1.72
C VAL A 69 2.59 5.24 -1.12
N VAL A 70 1.70 4.32 -0.73
CA VAL A 70 1.98 2.93 -0.41
C VAL A 70 1.24 2.03 -1.41
N ASP A 71 1.99 1.22 -2.15
CA ASP A 71 1.44 0.21 -3.05
C ASP A 71 1.56 -1.19 -2.42
N ALA A 72 0.53 -2.00 -2.61
CA ALA A 72 0.44 -3.36 -2.10
C ALA A 72 -0.29 -4.30 -3.06
N ILE A 73 -0.12 -5.60 -2.83
CA ILE A 73 -0.87 -6.65 -3.50
C ILE A 73 -1.58 -7.48 -2.42
N VAL A 74 -2.89 -7.66 -2.59
CA VAL A 74 -3.70 -8.60 -1.82
C VAL A 74 -3.71 -9.94 -2.53
N ASP A 75 -3.51 -11.02 -1.79
CA ASP A 75 -3.79 -12.38 -2.22
C ASP A 75 -5.23 -12.71 -1.81
N CYS A 76 -6.15 -12.64 -2.77
CA CYS A 76 -7.58 -12.83 -2.51
C CYS A 76 -7.88 -14.28 -2.12
N ASP A 77 -7.22 -15.26 -2.73
CA ASP A 77 -7.48 -16.67 -2.43
C ASP A 77 -6.97 -17.04 -1.03
N ALA A 78 -5.77 -16.58 -0.67
CA ALA A 78 -5.26 -16.77 0.69
C ALA A 78 -6.13 -16.02 1.72
N THR A 79 -6.60 -14.82 1.39
CA THR A 79 -7.52 -14.05 2.25
C THR A 79 -8.83 -14.80 2.49
N ASP A 80 -9.43 -15.36 1.44
CA ASP A 80 -10.66 -16.15 1.51
C ASP A 80 -10.45 -17.46 2.31
N GLU A 81 -9.28 -18.10 2.17
CA GLU A 81 -8.93 -19.34 2.87
C GLU A 81 -8.73 -19.14 4.38
N VAL A 82 -7.99 -18.09 4.77
CA VAL A 82 -7.66 -17.85 6.20
C VAL A 82 -8.71 -17.01 6.92
N GLY A 83 -9.60 -16.35 6.18
CA GLY A 83 -10.64 -15.47 6.73
C GLY A 83 -10.09 -14.13 7.27
N GLU A 84 -8.83 -13.82 7.00
CA GLU A 84 -8.14 -12.58 7.38
C GLU A 84 -7.37 -12.03 6.18
N LEU A 85 -7.10 -10.71 6.18
CA LEU A 85 -6.44 -10.05 5.05
C LEU A 85 -5.00 -10.52 4.87
N VAL A 86 -4.71 -11.11 3.71
CA VAL A 86 -3.36 -11.46 3.28
C VAL A 86 -2.89 -10.44 2.24
N LEU A 87 -1.98 -9.55 2.65
CA LEU A 87 -1.42 -8.53 1.78
C LEU A 87 0.10 -8.43 1.91
N ALA A 88 0.73 -7.95 0.85
CA ALA A 88 2.15 -7.61 0.86
C ALA A 88 2.37 -6.22 0.29
N VAL A 89 3.03 -5.36 1.06
CA VAL A 89 3.46 -4.04 0.57
C VAL A 89 4.61 -4.20 -0.41
N THR A 90 4.47 -3.61 -1.59
CA THR A 90 5.42 -3.71 -2.70
C THR A 90 6.27 -2.46 -2.84
N ALA A 91 5.75 -1.28 -2.52
CA ALA A 91 6.48 -0.02 -2.54
C ALA A 91 5.90 1.01 -1.55
N ALA A 92 6.75 1.91 -1.09
CA ALA A 92 6.41 3.15 -0.40
C ALA A 92 7.30 4.25 -0.98
N TYR A 93 6.72 5.35 -1.46
CA TYR A 93 7.44 6.35 -2.23
C TYR A 93 6.65 7.67 -2.34
N ARG A 94 7.34 8.75 -2.70
CA ARG A 94 6.71 10.00 -3.13
C ARG A 94 6.48 9.98 -4.64
N LEU A 95 5.28 10.35 -5.08
CA LEU A 95 4.96 10.75 -6.43
C LEU A 95 5.66 12.07 -6.68
N ASP A 96 6.89 12.00 -7.20
CA ASP A 96 7.55 13.20 -7.68
C ASP A 96 6.62 13.92 -8.68
N GLY A 97 6.45 15.23 -8.52
CA GLY A 97 5.74 16.09 -9.46
C GLY A 97 6.37 16.11 -10.86
#